data_AF-A0A0G1XBE4-F1
#
_entry.id   AF-A0A0G1XBE4-F1
#
_cell.length_a   1.000
_cell.length_b   1.000
_cell.length_c   1.000
_cell.angle_alpha   90.00
_cell.angle_beta   90.00
_cell.angle_gamma   90.00
#
_symmetry.space_group_name_H-M   'P 1'
#
loop_
_entity.id
_entity.type
_entity.pdbx_description
1 polymer ?
#
loop_
_entity_poly.entity_id
_entity_poly.type
_entity_poly.pdbx_seq_one_letter_code
_entity_poly.pdbx_strand_id
1 'polypeptide(L)'
;MPFGGDHITNDIAIGLRTSIEVAERVKLQYGHAVPDAIDRKLQFALADFGIEGDEVVKCRFIAEIIEARLEEILEAADNELRKIDRSGMLPVGTVLTGGGAKLDGVIDVAKRVLRLPCTLGAPVGISSVIDEAHDPAFATAIGLATWGHTIRGMGKGKLSIGSLLKFKSVDKVADQLRKWMKSLVP
;
A
#
# COMPACT_ATOMS: atom_id res chain seq x y z
N MET A 1 10.95 1.82 -5.65
CA MET A 1 11.84 1.51 -4.51
C MET A 1 11.90 0.00 -4.34
N PRO A 2 13.09 -0.62 -4.23
CA PRO A 2 13.23 -2.07 -4.08
C PRO A 2 13.29 -2.52 -2.61
N PHE A 3 12.62 -1.82 -1.68
CA PHE A 3 12.69 -2.12 -0.23
C PHE A 3 11.33 -2.63 0.30
N GLY A 4 11.36 -3.46 1.34
CA GLY A 4 10.16 -4.08 1.90
C GLY A 4 10.43 -4.97 3.11
N GLY A 5 9.44 -5.75 3.53
CA GLY A 5 9.51 -6.60 4.73
C GLY A 5 10.65 -7.61 4.74
N ASP A 6 11.10 -8.07 3.57
CA ASP A 6 12.22 -9.02 3.46
C ASP A 6 13.56 -8.39 3.88
N HIS A 7 13.71 -7.06 3.75
CA HIS A 7 14.92 -6.37 4.20
C HIS A 7 14.98 -6.34 5.73
N ILE A 8 13.84 -6.21 6.39
CA ILE A 8 13.73 -6.31 7.85
C ILE A 8 14.14 -7.73 8.29
N THR A 9 13.63 -8.75 7.60
CA THR A 9 14.00 -10.15 7.88
C THR A 9 15.49 -10.39 7.70
N ASN A 10 16.09 -9.86 6.64
CA ASN A 10 17.51 -10.01 6.37
C ASN A 10 18.38 -9.36 7.47
N ASP A 11 18.00 -8.17 7.93
CA ASP A 11 18.74 -7.51 9.02
C ASP A 11 18.63 -8.28 10.34
N ILE A 12 17.44 -8.84 10.64
CA ILE A 12 17.28 -9.72 11.81
C ILE A 12 18.16 -10.96 11.66
N ALA A 13 18.22 -11.56 10.47
CA ALA A 13 19.06 -12.73 10.22
C ALA A 13 20.55 -12.41 10.47
N ILE A 14 21.01 -11.25 10.01
CA ILE A 14 22.38 -10.77 10.26
C ILE A 14 22.59 -10.52 11.76
N GLY A 15 21.67 -9.81 12.42
CA GLY A 15 21.76 -9.48 13.84
C GLY A 15 21.79 -10.69 14.76
N LEU A 16 21.05 -11.75 14.41
CA LEU A 16 20.98 -13.00 15.15
C LEU A 16 21.96 -14.08 14.65
N ARG A 17 22.68 -13.82 13.55
CA ARG A 17 23.54 -14.79 12.87
C ARG A 17 22.81 -16.11 12.57
N THR A 18 21.59 -16.00 12.05
CA THR A 18 20.69 -17.13 11.79
C THR A 18 20.21 -17.16 10.34
N SER A 19 19.45 -18.18 9.97
CA SER A 19 18.84 -18.28 8.64
C SER A 19 17.69 -17.29 8.46
N ILE A 20 17.37 -16.98 7.20
CA ILE A 20 16.27 -16.08 6.85
C ILE A 20 14.93 -16.66 7.33
N GLU A 21 14.76 -17.98 7.29
CA GLU A 21 13.56 -18.65 7.77
C GLU A 21 13.36 -18.48 9.28
N VAL A 22 14.45 -18.59 10.06
CA VAL A 22 14.36 -18.36 11.51
C VAL A 22 14.11 -16.88 11.80
N ALA A 23 14.80 -15.98 11.10
CA ALA A 23 14.59 -14.55 11.25
C ALA A 23 13.15 -14.13 10.93
N GLU A 24 12.53 -14.71 9.90
CA GLU A 24 11.13 -14.46 9.56
C GLU A 24 10.19 -14.91 10.68
N ARG A 25 10.43 -16.11 11.22
CA ARG A 25 9.66 -16.62 12.36
C ARG A 25 9.80 -15.73 13.59
N VAL A 26 11.01 -15.26 13.89
CA VAL A 26 11.27 -14.31 14.99
C VAL A 26 10.54 -12.99 14.74
N LYS A 27 10.61 -12.44 13.51
CA LYS A 27 9.90 -11.21 13.13
C LYS A 27 8.40 -11.35 13.30
N LEU A 28 7.82 -12.48 12.88
CA LEU A 28 6.37 -12.74 13.00
C LEU A 28 5.93 -12.94 14.45
N GLN A 29 6.78 -13.52 15.31
CA GLN A 29 6.43 -13.84 16.69
C GLN A 29 6.72 -12.71 17.69
N TYR A 30 7.80 -11.96 17.49
CA TYR A 30 8.30 -10.95 18.43
C TYR A 30 8.54 -9.57 17.81
N GLY A 31 8.19 -9.38 16.53
CA GLY A 31 8.48 -8.14 15.81
C GLY A 31 7.64 -6.96 16.31
N HIS A 32 8.31 -5.87 16.65
CA HIS A 32 7.71 -4.60 17.01
C HIS A 32 8.61 -3.47 16.52
N ALA A 33 8.06 -2.42 15.94
CA ALA A 33 8.83 -1.33 15.35
C ALA A 33 9.17 -0.20 16.34
N VAL A 34 8.66 -0.24 17.57
CA VAL A 34 8.96 0.72 18.63
C VAL A 34 9.64 0.00 19.81
N PRO A 35 10.96 0.12 19.99
CA PRO A 35 11.70 -0.60 21.04
C PRO A 35 11.26 -0.25 22.46
N ASP A 36 10.81 0.99 22.68
CA ASP A 36 10.38 1.45 24.00
C ASP A 36 9.00 0.94 24.43
N ALA A 37 8.24 0.33 23.51
CA ALA A 37 7.00 -0.36 23.83
C ALA A 37 7.24 -1.80 24.35
N ILE A 38 8.46 -2.33 24.19
CA ILE A 38 8.83 -3.68 24.63
C ILE A 38 9.30 -3.68 26.08
N ASP A 39 8.79 -4.62 26.88
CA ASP A 39 9.31 -4.86 28.23
C ASP A 39 10.80 -5.22 28.16
N ARG A 40 11.63 -4.48 28.92
CA ARG A 40 13.08 -4.67 28.99
C ARG A 40 13.50 -6.06 29.47
N LYS A 41 12.60 -6.79 30.14
CA LYS A 41 12.82 -8.16 30.61
C LYS A 41 12.37 -9.22 29.60
N LEU A 42 11.62 -8.83 28.56
CA LEU A 42 11.14 -9.77 27.57
C LEU A 42 12.29 -10.28 26.69
N GLN A 43 12.44 -11.59 26.67
CA GLN A 43 13.52 -12.30 25.98
C GLN A 43 13.04 -13.70 25.57
N PHE A 44 13.71 -14.28 24.58
CA PHE A 44 13.44 -15.64 24.08
C PHE A 44 14.75 -16.39 23.85
N ALA A 45 14.70 -17.72 23.86
CA ALA A 45 15.85 -18.55 23.53
C ALA A 45 15.88 -18.84 22.03
N LEU A 46 17.07 -18.82 21.42
CA LEU A 46 17.21 -19.26 20.02
C LEU A 46 16.86 -20.75 19.84
N ALA A 47 16.96 -21.54 20.90
CA ALA A 47 16.51 -22.93 20.96
C ALA A 47 15.00 -23.09 20.65
N ASP A 48 14.16 -22.09 20.97
CA ASP A 48 12.72 -22.12 20.65
C ASP A 48 12.47 -22.12 19.12
N PHE A 49 13.49 -21.73 18.35
CA PHE A 49 13.47 -21.72 16.89
C PHE A 49 14.22 -22.88 16.26
N GLY A 50 14.77 -23.80 17.07
CA GLY A 50 15.50 -24.99 16.62
C GLY A 50 16.99 -24.75 16.39
N ILE A 51 17.56 -23.68 16.96
CA ILE A 51 19.01 -23.42 16.93
C ILE A 51 19.63 -24.03 18.19
N GLU A 52 20.68 -24.84 18.02
CA GLU A 52 21.41 -25.42 19.16
C GLU A 52 22.13 -24.33 19.98
N GLY A 53 22.12 -24.49 21.30
CA GLY A 53 22.77 -23.58 22.25
C GLY A 53 21.80 -23.00 23.29
N ASP A 54 22.33 -22.14 24.15
CA ASP A 54 21.63 -21.47 25.24
C ASP A 54 21.57 -19.94 25.05
N GLU A 55 21.82 -19.45 23.83
CA GLU A 55 21.78 -18.02 23.52
C GLU A 55 20.35 -17.48 23.70
N VAL A 56 20.24 -16.46 24.55
CA VAL A 56 19.00 -15.75 24.86
C VAL A 56 19.07 -14.35 24.26
N VAL A 57 18.01 -13.96 23.56
CA VAL A 57 17.91 -12.70 22.84
C VAL A 57 16.81 -11.85 23.45
N LYS A 58 17.11 -10.57 23.70
CA LYS A 58 16.11 -9.60 24.16
C LYS A 58 15.21 -9.19 23.01
N CYS A 59 13.90 -9.21 23.20
CA CYS A 59 12.95 -8.75 22.17
C CYS A 59 13.18 -7.28 21.78
N ARG A 60 13.67 -6.45 22.71
CA ARG A 60 14.05 -5.06 22.43
C ARG A 60 15.14 -4.94 21.35
N PHE A 61 16.11 -5.86 21.32
CA PHE A 61 17.15 -5.85 20.29
C PHE A 61 16.55 -6.11 18.89
N ILE A 62 15.59 -7.02 18.80
CA ILE A 62 14.84 -7.26 17.56
C ILE A 62 14.09 -5.99 17.15
N ALA A 63 13.43 -5.33 18.09
CA ALA A 63 12.71 -4.10 17.82
C ALA A 63 13.64 -2.96 17.33
N GLU A 64 14.86 -2.86 17.88
CA GLU A 64 15.86 -1.86 17.46
C GLU A 64 16.30 -2.10 16.00
N ILE A 65 16.50 -3.36 15.60
CA ILE A 65 16.79 -3.72 14.20
C ILE A 65 15.62 -3.36 13.28
N ILE A 66 14.41 -3.71 13.70
CA ILE A 66 13.18 -3.46 12.92
C ILE A 66 12.94 -1.96 12.75
N GLU A 67 13.05 -1.18 13.83
CA GLU A 67 12.87 0.27 13.80
C GLU A 67 13.83 0.92 12.80
N ALA A 68 15.13 0.61 12.90
CA ALA A 68 16.15 1.18 12.03
C ALA A 68 15.87 0.91 10.53
N ARG A 69 15.52 -0.33 10.16
CA ARG A 69 15.20 -0.65 8.76
C ARG A 69 13.89 -0.02 8.31
N LEU A 70 12.89 0.04 9.18
CA LEU A 70 11.61 0.66 8.85
C LEU A 70 11.78 2.17 8.63
N GLU A 71 12.57 2.85 9.46
CA GLU A 71 12.92 4.26 9.28
C GLU A 71 13.56 4.48 7.91
N GLU A 72 14.55 3.68 7.53
CA GLU A 72 15.20 3.78 6.22
C GLU A 72 14.21 3.62 5.05
N ILE A 73 13.28 2.65 5.14
CA ILE A 73 12.23 2.44 4.13
C ILE A 73 11.32 3.67 4.02
N LEU A 74 10.91 4.23 5.16
CA LEU A 74 10.02 5.39 5.21
C LEU A 74 10.73 6.68 4.79
N GLU A 75 12.01 6.84 5.10
CA GLU A 75 12.85 7.93 4.62
C GLU A 75 13.02 7.87 3.11
N ALA A 76 13.22 6.68 2.54
CA ALA A 76 13.22 6.50 1.09
C ALA A 76 11.90 6.94 0.46
N ALA A 77 10.76 6.63 1.10
CA ALA A 77 9.45 7.11 0.66
C ALA A 77 9.30 8.64 0.79
N ASP A 78 9.73 9.23 1.90
CA ASP A 78 9.75 10.69 2.10
C ASP A 78 10.63 11.39 1.06
N ASN A 79 11.76 10.78 0.69
CA ASN A 79 12.63 11.30 -0.36
C ASN A 79 11.93 11.36 -1.73
N GLU A 80 11.07 10.40 -2.06
CA GLU A 80 10.24 10.50 -3.27
C GLU A 80 9.20 11.63 -3.16
N LEU A 81 8.62 11.84 -1.98
CA LEU A 81 7.71 12.97 -1.73
C LEU A 81 8.43 14.34 -1.81
N ARG A 82 9.70 14.41 -1.39
CA ARG A 82 10.52 15.62 -1.50
C ARG A 82 10.77 16.01 -2.95
N LYS A 83 11.00 15.04 -3.84
CA LYS A 83 11.22 15.30 -5.28
C LYS A 83 10.03 15.99 -5.96
N ILE A 84 8.85 15.91 -5.37
CA ILE A 84 7.61 16.52 -5.87
C ILE A 84 7.07 17.64 -4.96
N ASP A 85 7.87 18.14 -4.02
CA ASP A 85 7.49 19.18 -3.05
C ASP A 85 6.21 18.84 -2.27
N ARG A 86 6.13 17.60 -1.78
CA ARG A 86 5.00 17.08 -0.98
C ARG A 86 5.38 16.49 0.37
N SER A 87 6.66 16.43 0.73
CA SER A 87 7.09 15.96 2.06
C SER A 87 6.43 16.76 3.17
N GLY A 88 5.74 16.08 4.10
CA GLY A 88 4.99 16.73 5.18
C GLY A 88 3.78 17.58 4.74
N MET A 89 3.41 17.58 3.45
CA MET A 89 2.38 18.46 2.88
C MET A 89 1.15 17.69 2.39
N LEU A 90 0.81 16.57 3.03
CA LEU A 90 -0.35 15.75 2.72
C LEU A 90 -1.36 15.83 3.89
N PRO A 91 -2.34 16.76 3.87
CA PRO A 91 -3.20 17.02 5.02
C PRO A 91 -4.01 15.82 5.50
N VAL A 92 -4.37 14.93 4.57
CA VAL A 92 -5.10 13.68 4.86
C VAL A 92 -4.16 12.58 5.37
N GLY A 93 -2.85 12.78 5.24
CA GLY A 93 -1.83 11.85 5.72
C GLY A 93 -1.54 10.71 4.75
N THR A 94 -1.06 9.61 5.32
CA THR A 94 -0.66 8.40 4.61
C THR A 94 -1.46 7.18 5.05
N VAL A 95 -1.55 6.21 4.15
CA VAL A 95 -2.18 4.91 4.39
C VAL A 95 -1.13 3.85 4.08
N LEU A 96 -0.76 3.05 5.09
CA LEU A 96 0.10 1.88 4.91
C LEU A 96 -0.75 0.65 4.62
N THR A 97 -0.32 -0.18 3.69
CA THR A 97 -1.01 -1.42 3.32
C THR A 97 0.01 -2.49 2.94
N GLY A 98 -0.43 -3.72 2.67
CA GLY A 98 0.43 -4.86 2.38
C GLY A 98 0.82 -5.61 3.66
N GLY A 99 1.44 -6.78 3.50
CA GLY A 99 1.77 -7.65 4.64
C GLY A 99 2.73 -7.00 5.65
N GLY A 100 3.68 -6.19 5.18
CA GLY A 100 4.61 -5.47 6.05
C GLY A 100 3.95 -4.40 6.94
N ALA A 101 2.78 -3.89 6.55
CA ALA A 101 2.02 -2.93 7.35
C ALA A 101 1.34 -3.56 8.57
N LYS A 102 1.40 -4.89 8.71
CA LYS A 102 0.90 -5.61 9.89
C LYS A 102 1.89 -5.64 11.06
N LEU A 103 3.13 -5.16 10.84
CA LEU A 103 4.13 -5.09 11.88
C LEU A 103 3.70 -4.12 12.98
N ASP A 104 3.73 -4.58 14.23
CA ASP A 104 3.31 -3.76 15.37
C ASP A 104 4.17 -2.50 15.49
N GLY A 105 3.56 -1.37 15.83
CA GLY A 105 4.24 -0.07 15.92
C GLY A 105 4.60 0.60 14.60
N VAL A 106 4.31 -0.01 13.43
CA VAL A 106 4.66 0.56 12.11
C VAL A 106 4.03 1.94 11.89
N ILE A 107 2.80 2.15 12.40
CA ILE A 107 2.07 3.40 12.27
C ILE A 107 2.75 4.52 13.08
N ASP A 108 3.31 4.21 14.24
CA ASP A 108 3.98 5.18 15.10
C ASP A 108 5.27 5.67 14.45
N VAL A 109 6.08 4.74 13.93
CA VAL A 109 7.30 5.07 13.17
C VAL A 109 6.95 5.87 11.92
N ALA A 110 5.92 5.48 11.17
CA ALA A 110 5.47 6.21 9.98
C ALA A 110 5.04 7.65 10.29
N LYS A 111 4.29 7.88 11.37
CA LYS A 111 3.91 9.24 11.79
C LYS A 111 5.14 10.08 12.12
N ARG A 112 6.11 9.50 12.82
CA ARG A 112 7.35 10.16 13.24
C ARG A 112 8.22 10.54 12.04
N VAL A 113 8.49 9.60 11.15
CA VAL A 113 9.40 9.78 10.00
C VAL A 113 8.78 10.67 8.93
N LEU A 114 7.52 10.39 8.54
CA LEU A 114 6.86 11.13 7.45
C LEU A 114 6.34 12.50 7.90
N ARG A 115 6.21 12.72 9.22
CA ARG A 115 5.61 13.92 9.83
C ARG A 115 4.18 14.17 9.33
N LEU A 116 3.43 13.09 9.18
CA LEU A 116 2.08 13.07 8.64
C LEU A 116 1.19 12.15 9.50
N PRO A 117 -0.14 12.41 9.57
CA PRO A 117 -1.07 11.40 10.04
C PRO A 117 -0.88 10.10 9.24
N CYS A 118 -0.99 8.95 9.90
CA CYS A 118 -0.83 7.65 9.26
C CYS A 118 -1.87 6.67 9.78
N THR A 119 -2.40 5.83 8.89
CA THR A 119 -3.40 4.80 9.20
C THR A 119 -3.08 3.49 8.48
N LEU A 120 -3.58 2.38 9.02
CA LEU A 120 -3.52 1.07 8.36
C LEU A 120 -4.68 0.95 7.37
N GLY A 121 -4.35 0.71 6.11
CA GLY A 121 -5.28 0.45 5.03
C GLY A 121 -5.52 -1.05 4.85
N ALA A 122 -6.79 -1.40 4.62
CA ALA A 122 -7.23 -2.74 4.30
C ALA A 122 -8.19 -2.69 3.09
N PRO A 123 -8.39 -3.81 2.37
CA PRO A 123 -9.39 -3.90 1.33
C PRO A 123 -10.80 -3.54 1.83
N VAL A 124 -11.47 -2.61 1.14
CA VAL A 124 -12.83 -2.14 1.45
C VAL A 124 -13.77 -2.34 0.27
N GLY A 125 -15.08 -2.40 0.54
CA GLY A 125 -16.10 -2.50 -0.52
C GLY A 125 -16.19 -3.86 -1.20
N ILE A 126 -15.65 -4.90 -0.57
CA ILE A 126 -15.73 -6.28 -1.03
C ILE A 126 -16.66 -7.08 -0.12
N SER A 127 -17.42 -8.01 -0.71
CA SER A 127 -18.14 -9.04 0.02
C SER A 127 -17.42 -10.36 -0.25
N SER A 128 -16.83 -10.93 0.78
CA SER A 128 -16.08 -12.19 0.71
C SER A 128 -16.53 -13.11 1.83
N VAL A 129 -16.56 -14.41 1.56
CA VAL A 129 -16.71 -15.46 2.60
C VAL A 129 -15.36 -15.87 3.20
N ILE A 130 -14.27 -15.36 2.62
CA ILE A 130 -12.89 -15.58 3.04
C ILE A 130 -12.47 -14.37 3.85
N ASP A 131 -12.18 -14.56 5.14
CA ASP A 131 -11.85 -13.49 6.09
C ASP A 131 -10.54 -12.79 5.70
N GLU A 132 -9.58 -13.56 5.16
CA GLU A 132 -8.28 -13.06 4.69
C GLU A 132 -8.41 -12.05 3.56
N ALA A 133 -9.56 -11.98 2.89
CA ALA A 133 -9.80 -10.95 1.88
C ALA A 133 -9.75 -9.52 2.48
N HIS A 134 -9.95 -9.37 3.79
CA HIS A 134 -9.81 -8.09 4.47
C HIS A 134 -8.40 -7.83 5.01
N ASP A 135 -7.45 -8.75 4.82
CA ASP A 135 -6.07 -8.56 5.26
C ASP A 135 -5.34 -7.56 4.33
N PRO A 136 -4.61 -6.56 4.87
CA PRO A 136 -3.81 -5.62 4.09
C PRO A 136 -2.88 -6.27 3.05
N ALA A 137 -2.42 -7.50 3.29
CA ALA A 137 -1.60 -8.28 2.35
C ALA A 137 -2.29 -8.54 1.00
N PHE A 138 -3.63 -8.59 0.98
CA PHE A 138 -4.41 -8.81 -0.25
C PHE A 138 -4.82 -7.52 -0.97
N ALA A 139 -4.46 -6.35 -0.46
CA ALA A 139 -4.84 -5.06 -1.04
C ALA A 139 -4.52 -4.93 -2.53
N THR A 140 -3.34 -5.38 -2.97
CA THR A 140 -2.96 -5.35 -4.38
C THR A 140 -3.82 -6.28 -5.23
N ALA A 141 -3.98 -7.54 -4.80
CA ALA A 141 -4.74 -8.53 -5.56
C ALA A 141 -6.22 -8.12 -5.71
N ILE A 142 -6.83 -7.65 -4.63
CA ILE A 142 -8.21 -7.20 -4.60
C ILE A 142 -8.39 -5.91 -5.37
N GLY A 143 -7.45 -4.96 -5.25
CA GLY A 143 -7.45 -3.72 -6.00
C GLY A 143 -7.45 -3.97 -7.51
N LEU A 144 -6.59 -4.89 -7.98
CA LEU A 144 -6.51 -5.29 -9.39
C LEU A 144 -7.80 -5.98 -9.86
N ALA A 145 -8.36 -6.90 -9.08
CA ALA A 145 -9.61 -7.57 -9.41
C ALA A 145 -10.79 -6.60 -9.51
N THR A 146 -10.90 -5.66 -8.55
CA THR A 146 -11.92 -4.62 -8.50
C THR A 146 -11.78 -3.64 -9.67
N TRP A 147 -10.54 -3.24 -9.99
CA TRP A 147 -10.23 -2.39 -11.12
C TRP A 147 -10.65 -3.05 -12.45
N GLY A 148 -10.29 -4.32 -12.64
CA GLY A 148 -10.70 -5.09 -13.83
C GLY A 148 -12.22 -5.27 -13.95
N HIS A 149 -12.92 -5.48 -12.84
CA HIS A 149 -14.38 -5.52 -12.80
C HIS A 149 -14.99 -4.18 -13.22
N THR A 150 -14.47 -3.08 -12.68
CA THR A 150 -14.96 -1.72 -12.96
C THR A 150 -14.81 -1.36 -14.44
N ILE A 151 -13.66 -1.69 -15.05
CA ILE A 151 -13.43 -1.45 -16.49
C ILE A 151 -14.42 -2.25 -17.36
N ARG A 152 -14.70 -3.51 -17.00
CA ARG A 152 -15.72 -4.31 -17.70
C ARG A 152 -17.13 -3.74 -17.54
N GLY A 153 -17.44 -3.16 -16.39
CA GLY A 153 -18.71 -2.48 -16.11
C GLY A 153 -18.89 -1.21 -16.95
N MET A 154 -17.84 -0.39 -17.06
CA MET A 154 -17.82 0.82 -17.89
C MET A 154 -17.99 0.49 -19.39
N GLY A 155 -17.47 -0.65 -19.86
CA GLY A 155 -17.65 -1.12 -21.24
C GLY A 155 -19.06 -1.60 -21.61
N LYS A 156 -19.95 -1.82 -20.62
CA LYS A 156 -21.37 -2.18 -20.84
C LYS A 156 -22.32 -0.97 -20.77
N GLY A 157 -21.84 0.21 -20.36
CA GLY A 157 -22.53 1.46 -20.61
C GLY A 157 -22.44 1.79 -22.08
N LYS A 158 -23.57 1.71 -22.80
CA LYS A 158 -23.71 2.00 -24.24
C LYS A 158 -22.92 3.23 -24.70
N LEU A 159 -21.66 3.04 -25.11
CA LEU A 159 -21.06 3.80 -26.21
C LEU A 159 -21.66 3.23 -27.50
N SER A 160 -22.97 3.46 -27.66
CA SER A 160 -23.57 3.36 -28.98
C SER A 160 -23.02 4.54 -29.78
N ILE A 161 -22.00 4.29 -30.58
CA ILE A 161 -21.60 5.18 -31.69
C ILE A 161 -22.83 5.53 -32.56
N GLY A 162 -23.84 4.64 -32.61
CA GLY A 162 -25.15 4.90 -33.22
C GLY A 162 -26.05 5.90 -32.49
N SER A 163 -25.81 6.21 -31.21
CA SER A 163 -26.54 7.26 -30.46
C SER A 163 -25.92 8.64 -30.64
N LEU A 164 -24.61 8.73 -30.92
CA LEU A 164 -23.97 9.99 -31.33
C LEU A 164 -24.29 10.35 -32.79
N LEU A 165 -24.59 9.35 -33.63
CA LEU A 165 -24.96 9.53 -35.04
C LEU A 165 -26.47 9.70 -35.27
N LYS A 166 -27.33 9.59 -34.24
CA LYS A 166 -28.75 9.99 -34.35
C LYS A 166 -28.90 11.50 -34.14
N PHE A 167 -28.22 12.27 -34.99
CA PHE A 167 -28.62 13.62 -35.34
C PHE A 167 -29.98 13.55 -36.06
N LYS A 168 -31.07 13.45 -35.29
CA LYS A 168 -32.44 13.65 -35.79
C LYS A 168 -32.65 15.14 -36.14
N SER A 169 -31.93 15.68 -37.12
CA SER A 169 -32.27 16.94 -37.83
C SER A 169 -31.22 17.39 -38.87
N VAL A 170 -30.41 16.50 -39.46
CA VAL A 170 -29.48 16.94 -40.52
C VAL A 170 -30.25 17.51 -41.73
N ASP A 171 -31.41 16.95 -42.07
CA ASP A 171 -32.22 17.43 -43.19
C ASP A 171 -32.82 18.83 -42.95
N LYS A 172 -33.26 19.12 -41.72
CA LYS A 172 -33.79 20.46 -41.35
C LYS A 172 -32.72 21.54 -41.35
N VAL A 173 -31.50 21.20 -40.92
CA VAL A 173 -30.36 22.14 -40.88
C VAL A 173 -29.84 22.40 -42.30
N ALA A 174 -29.83 21.39 -43.18
CA ALA A 174 -29.44 21.53 -44.58
C ALA A 174 -30.42 22.42 -45.37
N ASP A 175 -31.73 22.31 -45.11
CA ASP A 175 -32.74 23.13 -45.77
C ASP A 175 -32.70 24.61 -45.34
N GLN A 176 -32.35 24.90 -44.09
CA GLN A 176 -32.16 26.27 -43.62
C GLN A 176 -30.90 26.93 -44.21
N LEU A 177 -29.80 26.18 -44.34
CA LEU A 177 -28.57 26.69 -44.97
C LEU A 177 -28.73 26.94 -46.48
N ARG A 178 -29.52 26.11 -47.18
CA ARG A 178 -29.86 26.34 -48.60
C ARG A 178 -30.71 27.59 -48.80
N LYS A 179 -31.65 27.89 -47.90
CA LYS A 179 -32.47 29.11 -47.97
C LYS A 179 -31.64 30.37 -47.70
N TRP A 180 -30.71 30.31 -46.74
CA TRP A 180 -29.82 31.42 -46.40
C TRP A 180 -28.81 31.73 -47.52
N MET A 181 -28.24 30.71 -48.18
CA MET A 181 -27.37 30.95 -49.35
C MET A 181 -28.12 31.54 -50.55
N LYS A 182 -29.41 31.18 -50.74
CA LYS A 182 -30.21 31.76 -51.83
C LYS A 182 -30.62 33.21 -51.60
N SER A 183 -30.55 33.72 -50.36
CA SER A 183 -30.84 35.13 -50.05
C SER A 183 -29.63 36.06 -50.12
N LEU A 184 -28.43 35.52 -50.40
CA LEU A 184 -27.17 36.28 -50.45
C LEU A 184 -26.53 36.32 -51.84
N VAL A 185 -27.21 35.78 -52.85
CA VAL A 185 -26.86 35.98 -54.26
C VAL A 185 -27.82 37.06 -54.80
N PRO A 186 -27.31 38.15 -55.41
CA PRO A 186 -28.14 39.24 -55.96
C PRO A 186 -29.09 38.77 -57.06
#